data_AF-A0A414D5H7-F1
#
_entry.id   AF-A0A414D5H7-F1
#
_cell.length_a   1.000
_cell.length_b   1.000
_cell.length_c   1.000
_cell.angle_alpha   90.00
_cell.angle_beta   90.00
_cell.angle_gamma   90.00
#
_symmetry.space_group_name_H-M   'P 1'
#
loop_
_entity.id
_entity.type
_entity.pdbx_description
1 polymer ?
#
loop_
_entity_poly.entity_id
_entity_poly.type
_entity_poly.pdbx_seq_one_letter_code
_entity_poly.pdbx_strand_id
1 'polypeptide(L)'
;MQNVVAALANKKMVELFQNCSYKCFLDQGGVDAQSLAEIQPLSEREFRALGTGKPGEGVIVWNKKVVLFNARIEKDNILYEKYSTNFHEKAQRKERDSARSTSPVRKENVTKSEEEPERWEERVPLQVAYKPEPEMPQNWQEEKPDVLQQGWGEQEWETVLQLAAFAPIRLGDVTALLEIAPEEAQRLLDAMLQAGALEEKEGWYQIAK
;
A
#
# COMPACT_ATOMS: atom_id res chain seq x y z
N MET A 1 -3.90 -6.73 0.18
CA MET A 1 -4.78 -5.70 0.74
C MET A 1 -4.63 -5.72 2.25
N GLN A 2 -4.67 -4.56 2.90
CA GLN A 2 -4.75 -4.44 4.36
C GLN A 2 -6.16 -3.93 4.68
N ASN A 3 -6.73 -4.31 5.83
CA ASN A 3 -8.13 -4.02 6.22
C ASN A 3 -9.17 -4.73 5.35
N VAL A 4 -9.25 -6.06 5.54
CA VAL A 4 -10.19 -6.91 4.82
C VAL A 4 -11.63 -6.56 5.21
N VAL A 5 -11.89 -6.20 6.47
CA VAL A 5 -13.22 -5.77 6.94
C VAL A 5 -13.81 -4.64 6.08
N ALA A 6 -13.01 -3.61 5.77
CA ALA A 6 -13.48 -2.50 4.92
C ALA A 6 -13.84 -2.96 3.50
N ALA A 7 -13.06 -3.87 2.93
CA ALA A 7 -13.35 -4.43 1.61
C ALA A 7 -14.59 -5.33 1.62
N LEU A 8 -14.84 -6.04 2.71
CA LEU A 8 -15.99 -6.94 2.85
C LEU A 8 -17.32 -6.21 3.12
N ALA A 9 -17.28 -4.93 3.49
CA ALA A 9 -18.47 -4.09 3.58
C ALA A 9 -19.15 -3.88 2.22
N ASN A 10 -18.41 -4.00 1.11
CA ASN A 10 -18.94 -3.88 -0.24
C ASN A 10 -19.27 -5.25 -0.84
N LYS A 11 -20.55 -5.51 -1.14
CA LYS A 11 -21.03 -6.78 -1.71
C LYS A 11 -20.32 -7.17 -3.02
N LYS A 12 -20.02 -6.22 -3.89
CA LYS A 12 -19.32 -6.51 -5.17
C LYS A 12 -17.87 -6.95 -4.93
N MET A 13 -17.22 -6.37 -3.93
CA MET A 13 -15.86 -6.77 -3.54
C MET A 13 -15.83 -8.16 -2.92
N VAL A 14 -16.87 -8.53 -2.15
CA VAL A 14 -17.06 -9.90 -1.64
C VAL A 14 -17.18 -10.89 -2.80
N GLU A 15 -17.98 -10.59 -3.82
CA GLU A 15 -18.15 -11.46 -4.99
C GLU A 15 -16.84 -11.61 -5.80
N LEU A 16 -16.14 -10.51 -6.07
CA LEU A 16 -14.82 -10.54 -6.72
C LEU A 16 -13.84 -11.40 -5.94
N PHE A 17 -13.82 -11.22 -4.63
CA PHE A 17 -12.96 -11.99 -3.75
C PHE A 17 -13.34 -13.48 -3.77
N GLN A 18 -14.61 -13.85 -3.64
CA GLN A 18 -15.06 -15.24 -3.68
C GLN A 18 -14.73 -15.91 -5.02
N ASN A 19 -14.97 -15.22 -6.14
CA ASN A 19 -14.73 -15.71 -7.51
C ASN A 19 -13.25 -15.81 -7.89
N CYS A 20 -12.35 -15.17 -7.12
CA CYS A 20 -10.93 -15.23 -7.41
C CYS A 20 -10.38 -16.65 -7.20
N SER A 21 -9.82 -17.25 -8.26
CA SER A 21 -9.31 -18.63 -8.24
C SER A 21 -8.00 -18.78 -7.47
N TYR A 22 -7.22 -17.70 -7.36
CA TYR A 22 -5.94 -17.67 -6.67
C TYR A 22 -5.94 -16.57 -5.62
N LYS A 23 -5.71 -16.94 -4.36
CA LYS A 23 -5.64 -16.02 -3.24
C LYS A 23 -4.38 -16.31 -2.44
N CYS A 24 -3.72 -15.26 -1.99
CA CYS A 24 -2.56 -15.35 -1.11
C CYS A 24 -2.81 -14.48 0.12
N PHE A 25 -2.86 -15.14 1.27
CA PHE A 25 -3.06 -14.54 2.57
C PHE A 25 -1.74 -14.56 3.32
N LEU A 26 -1.21 -13.39 3.61
CA LEU A 26 -0.13 -13.22 4.59
C LEU A 26 -0.76 -12.99 5.96
N ASP A 27 0.05 -12.80 6.99
CA ASP A 27 -0.43 -12.48 8.35
C ASP A 27 -1.56 -11.43 8.35
N GLN A 28 -2.71 -11.81 8.91
CA GLN A 28 -3.90 -11.01 9.10
C GLN A 28 -4.15 -10.92 10.60
N GLY A 29 -3.74 -9.82 11.22
CA GLY A 29 -3.97 -9.62 12.65
C GLY A 29 -5.46 -9.42 12.98
N GLY A 30 -5.90 -9.90 14.15
CA GLY A 30 -7.13 -9.45 14.80
C GLY A 30 -8.44 -9.75 14.05
N VAL A 31 -9.25 -8.70 13.83
CA VAL A 31 -10.63 -8.76 13.32
C VAL A 31 -10.70 -9.17 11.84
N ASP A 32 -9.66 -8.84 11.07
CA ASP A 32 -9.57 -9.19 9.65
C ASP A 32 -9.49 -10.70 9.43
N ALA A 33 -8.81 -11.43 10.31
CA ALA A 33 -8.76 -12.90 10.24
C ALA A 33 -10.16 -13.51 10.41
N GLN A 34 -10.92 -13.09 11.43
CA GLN A 34 -12.26 -13.64 11.69
C GLN A 34 -13.20 -13.43 10.50
N SER A 35 -13.19 -12.25 9.92
CA SER A 35 -14.00 -11.92 8.74
C SER A 35 -13.61 -12.79 7.53
N LEU A 36 -12.31 -13.07 7.36
CA LEU A 36 -11.84 -13.97 6.31
C LEU A 36 -12.34 -15.41 6.47
N ALA A 37 -12.50 -15.91 7.69
CA ALA A 37 -13.00 -17.27 7.92
C ALA A 37 -14.45 -17.45 7.46
N GLU A 38 -15.26 -16.38 7.48
CA GLU A 38 -16.66 -16.44 7.03
C GLU A 38 -16.77 -16.58 5.50
N ILE A 39 -15.83 -15.98 4.76
CA ILE A 39 -15.90 -15.87 3.30
C ILE A 39 -15.02 -16.91 2.61
N GLN A 40 -13.92 -17.31 3.24
CA GLN A 40 -13.00 -18.32 2.73
C GLN A 40 -12.96 -19.49 3.71
N PRO A 41 -13.48 -20.67 3.32
CA PRO A 41 -13.41 -21.86 4.16
C PRO A 41 -11.95 -22.28 4.31
N LEU A 42 -11.41 -22.05 5.50
CA LEU A 42 -10.07 -22.48 5.92
C LEU A 42 -10.20 -23.45 7.08
N SER A 43 -9.32 -24.44 7.14
CA SER A 43 -9.18 -25.28 8.33
C SER A 43 -8.60 -24.48 9.49
N GLU A 44 -8.79 -24.97 10.72
CA GLU A 44 -8.27 -24.30 11.92
C GLU A 44 -6.74 -24.13 11.88
N ARG A 45 -6.02 -25.08 11.26
CA ARG A 45 -4.57 -24.98 11.09
C ARG A 45 -4.17 -23.87 10.12
N GLU A 46 -4.89 -23.73 9.03
CA GLU A 46 -4.64 -22.68 8.03
C GLU A 46 -5.00 -21.30 8.59
N PHE A 47 -6.11 -21.22 9.32
CA PHE A 47 -6.50 -20.01 10.01
C PHE A 47 -5.44 -19.56 11.03
N ARG A 48 -4.92 -20.48 11.84
CA ARG A 48 -3.84 -20.18 12.80
C ARG A 48 -2.57 -19.67 12.12
N ALA A 49 -2.28 -20.11 10.89
CA ALA A 49 -1.13 -19.62 10.13
C ALA A 49 -1.22 -18.11 9.82
N LEU A 50 -2.44 -17.58 9.69
CA LEU A 50 -2.71 -16.16 9.45
C LEU A 50 -2.49 -15.26 10.67
N GLY A 51 -2.27 -15.83 11.87
CA GLY A 51 -1.99 -15.06 13.09
C GLY A 51 -0.59 -15.30 13.65
N THR A 52 0.32 -15.82 12.84
CA THR A 52 1.67 -16.20 13.31
C THR A 52 2.59 -15.00 13.50
N GLY A 53 2.29 -13.84 12.94
CA GLY A 53 3.13 -12.64 13.05
C GLY A 53 4.46 -12.74 12.30
N LYS A 54 4.69 -13.82 11.54
CA LYS A 54 5.96 -14.08 10.87
C LYS A 54 5.94 -13.51 9.46
N PRO A 55 6.81 -12.54 9.14
CA PRO A 55 6.88 -11.97 7.80
C PRO A 55 7.26 -13.04 6.77
N GLY A 56 6.50 -13.11 5.68
CA GLY A 56 6.75 -14.03 4.57
C GLY A 56 6.14 -15.42 4.73
N GLU A 57 5.48 -15.73 5.84
CA GLU A 57 4.66 -16.93 6.00
C GLU A 57 3.18 -16.61 5.71
N GLY A 58 2.44 -17.59 5.21
CA GLY A 58 1.03 -17.39 4.87
C GLY A 58 0.33 -18.62 4.31
N VAL A 59 -0.86 -18.38 3.77
CA VAL A 59 -1.76 -19.37 3.17
C VAL A 59 -2.04 -18.98 1.73
N ILE A 60 -1.84 -19.92 0.80
CA ILE A 60 -2.29 -19.79 -0.59
C ILE A 60 -3.53 -20.66 -0.78
N VAL A 61 -4.55 -20.09 -1.41
CA VAL A 61 -5.73 -20.81 -1.87
C VAL A 61 -5.71 -20.80 -3.40
N TRP A 62 -5.67 -21.98 -4.00
CA TRP A 62 -5.85 -22.16 -5.43
C TRP A 62 -7.02 -23.12 -5.67
N ASN A 63 -8.11 -22.60 -6.21
CA ASN A 63 -9.36 -23.32 -6.38
C ASN A 63 -9.83 -23.87 -5.04
N LYS A 64 -9.81 -25.19 -4.87
CA LYS A 64 -10.17 -25.90 -3.63
C LYS A 64 -8.97 -26.37 -2.82
N LYS A 65 -7.75 -26.10 -3.28
CA LYS A 65 -6.51 -26.50 -2.61
C LYS A 65 -6.01 -25.34 -1.76
N VAL A 66 -5.69 -25.64 -0.51
CA VAL A 66 -5.12 -24.68 0.43
C VAL A 66 -3.73 -25.19 0.81
N VAL A 67 -2.73 -24.31 0.76
CA VAL A 67 -1.32 -24.64 0.98
C VAL A 67 -0.70 -23.59 1.88
N LEU A 68 -0.02 -24.04 2.93
CA LEU A 68 0.84 -23.18 3.76
C LEU A 68 2.16 -22.95 3.05
N PHE A 69 2.64 -21.72 3.04
CA PHE A 69 3.92 -21.39 2.43
C PHE A 69 4.79 -20.52 3.34
N ASN A 70 6.09 -20.59 3.08
CA ASN A 70 7.09 -19.68 3.62
C ASN A 70 7.92 -19.16 2.45
N ALA A 71 7.78 -17.87 2.15
CA ALA A 71 8.50 -17.14 1.12
C ALA A 71 9.54 -16.17 1.72
N ARG A 72 9.88 -16.31 3.00
CA ARG A 72 10.88 -15.46 3.65
C ARG A 72 12.26 -15.76 3.09
N ILE A 73 12.88 -14.77 2.48
CA ILE A 73 14.28 -14.84 2.08
C ILE A 73 15.14 -14.67 3.33
N GLU A 74 16.00 -15.65 3.60
CA GLU A 74 16.93 -15.62 4.74
C GLU A 74 18.04 -14.57 4.52
N LYS A 75 18.58 -14.00 5.60
CA LYS A 75 19.52 -12.87 5.55
C LYS A 75 20.90 -13.21 4.98
N ASP A 76 21.24 -14.49 5.03
CA ASP A 76 22.44 -15.11 4.48
C ASP A 76 22.27 -15.50 3.00
N ASN A 77 21.06 -15.44 2.46
CA ASN A 77 20.80 -15.70 1.05
C ASN A 77 21.32 -14.54 0.17
N ILE A 78 22.01 -14.88 -0.92
CA ILE A 78 22.53 -13.93 -1.91
C ILE A 78 21.46 -13.01 -2.52
N LEU A 79 20.19 -13.44 -2.49
CA LEU A 79 19.06 -12.68 -3.00
C LEU A 79 18.57 -11.63 -1.99
N TYR A 80 18.88 -11.79 -0.70
CA TYR A 80 18.36 -10.94 0.37
C TYR A 80 18.70 -9.47 0.14
N GLU A 81 19.95 -9.16 -0.17
CA GLU A 81 20.40 -7.78 -0.34
C GLU A 81 19.73 -7.08 -1.54
N LYS A 82 19.49 -7.85 -2.61
CA LYS A 82 18.86 -7.37 -3.84
C LYS A 82 17.38 -7.09 -3.65
N TYR A 83 16.67 -7.96 -2.95
CA TYR A 83 15.21 -7.90 -2.81
C TYR A 83 14.74 -7.28 -1.49
N SER A 84 15.61 -7.13 -0.48
CA SER A 84 15.24 -6.49 0.78
C SER A 84 14.96 -5.01 0.56
N THR A 85 13.75 -4.59 0.93
CA THR A 85 13.32 -3.19 0.98
C THR A 85 13.39 -2.62 2.40
N ASN A 86 13.99 -3.35 3.35
CA ASN A 86 14.12 -2.88 4.73
C ASN A 86 15.19 -1.78 4.81
N PHE A 87 14.75 -0.52 4.76
CA PHE A 87 15.61 0.66 4.77
C PHE A 87 16.41 0.80 6.06
N HIS A 88 15.85 0.40 7.21
CA HIS A 88 16.53 0.46 8.51
C HIS A 88 17.74 -0.49 8.56
N GLU A 89 17.59 -1.72 8.06
CA GLU A 89 18.71 -2.67 7.99
C GLU A 89 19.81 -2.22 7.02
N LYS A 90 19.42 -1.62 5.88
CA LYS A 90 20.37 -1.06 4.91
C LYS A 90 21.13 0.14 5.47
N ALA A 91 20.47 1.01 6.23
CA ALA A 91 21.11 2.15 6.89
C ALA A 91 22.14 1.69 7.95
N GLN A 92 21.75 0.76 8.83
CA GLN A 92 22.65 0.20 9.85
C GLN A 92 23.87 -0.53 9.27
N ARG A 93 23.71 -1.21 8.12
CA ARG A 93 24.84 -1.82 7.41
C ARG A 93 25.80 -0.76 6.87
N LYS A 94 25.28 0.29 6.23
CA LYS A 94 26.12 1.39 5.72
C LYS A 94 26.90 2.09 6.84
N GLU A 95 26.27 2.31 7.99
CA GLU A 95 26.94 2.85 9.18
C GLU A 95 28.02 1.91 9.74
N ARG A 96 27.77 0.60 9.74
CA ARG A 96 28.78 -0.39 10.15
C ARG A 96 29.93 -0.51 9.17
N ASP A 97 29.65 -0.45 7.87
CA ASP A 97 30.66 -0.58 6.83
C ASP A 97 31.53 0.69 6.73
N SER A 98 30.94 1.88 6.94
CA SER A 98 31.70 3.13 7.05
C SER A 98 32.60 3.12 8.30
N ALA A 99 32.11 2.59 9.43
CA ALA A 99 32.90 2.44 10.66
C ALA A 99 33.99 1.36 10.57
N ARG A 100 33.82 0.32 9.72
CA ARG A 100 34.81 -0.73 9.53
C ARG A 100 35.95 -0.31 8.60
N SER A 101 35.71 0.65 7.70
CA SER A 101 36.74 1.21 6.81
C SER A 101 37.74 2.11 7.57
N THR A 102 37.45 2.49 8.81
CA THR A 102 38.39 3.20 9.69
C THR A 102 39.17 2.22 10.58
N SER A 103 40.15 1.52 10.02
CA SER A 103 41.25 0.87 10.75
C SER A 103 42.59 1.31 10.12
N PRO A 104 43.66 1.49 10.91
CA PRO A 104 44.75 2.41 10.59
C PRO A 104 45.68 1.82 9.52
N VAL A 105 45.46 2.18 8.26
CA VAL A 105 46.50 2.06 7.23
C VAL A 105 47.54 3.14 7.51
N ARG A 106 48.79 2.70 7.71
CA ARG A 106 49.99 3.55 7.87
C ARG A 106 50.00 4.65 6.81
N LYS A 107 50.00 5.90 7.28
CA LYS A 107 50.19 7.08 6.43
C LYS A 107 51.65 7.15 5.99
N GLU A 108 51.93 6.81 4.74
CA GLU A 108 53.03 7.43 4.01
C GLU A 108 52.46 8.58 3.17
N ASN A 109 53.10 9.73 3.35
CA ASN A 109 52.63 11.03 2.92
C ASN A 109 52.88 11.21 1.43
N VAL A 110 51.86 11.54 0.63
CA VAL A 110 52.05 12.40 -0.54
C VAL A 110 50.94 13.43 -0.59
N THR A 111 51.37 14.64 -0.25
CA THR A 111 50.77 15.96 -0.41
C THR A 111 50.16 16.19 -1.78
N LYS A 112 48.92 16.72 -1.85
CA LYS A 112 48.65 17.94 -2.62
C LYS A 112 47.31 18.60 -2.27
N SER A 113 47.42 19.92 -2.05
CA SER A 113 46.43 21.00 -2.22
C SER A 113 45.17 20.98 -1.37
N GLU A 114 45.21 21.82 -0.33
CA GLU A 114 44.08 22.41 0.36
C GLU A 114 43.30 23.32 -0.61
N GLU A 115 42.08 22.93 -0.96
CA GLU A 115 40.97 23.86 -1.14
C GLU A 115 39.91 23.47 -0.11
N GLU A 116 39.51 24.43 0.72
CA GLU A 116 38.63 24.22 1.87
C GLU A 116 37.26 23.65 1.44
N PRO A 117 36.84 22.47 1.93
CA PRO A 117 35.44 22.09 1.85
C PRO A 117 34.67 22.83 2.93
N GLU A 118 33.62 23.55 2.51
CA GLU A 118 32.70 24.27 3.39
C GLU A 118 32.32 23.44 4.62
N ARG A 119 32.55 24.02 5.79
CA ARG A 119 32.14 23.49 7.08
C ARG A 119 30.62 23.52 7.15
N TRP A 120 29.99 22.41 6.82
CA TRP A 120 28.60 22.17 7.17
C TRP A 120 28.51 22.05 8.70
N GLU A 121 28.23 23.16 9.37
CA GLU A 121 27.72 23.11 10.74
C GLU A 121 26.39 22.37 10.69
N GLU A 122 26.44 21.10 11.06
CA GLU A 122 25.26 20.28 11.34
C GLU A 122 24.52 20.91 12.51
N ARG A 123 23.65 21.88 12.21
CA ARG A 123 22.63 22.34 13.14
C ARG A 123 21.67 21.19 13.35
N VAL A 124 21.98 20.36 14.33
CA VAL A 124 21.03 19.42 14.94
C VAL A 124 19.85 20.26 15.44
N PRO A 125 18.63 20.12 14.90
CA PRO A 125 17.49 20.76 15.54
C PRO A 125 17.28 20.10 16.89
N LEU A 126 17.29 20.93 17.93
CA LEU A 126 16.86 20.59 19.28
C LEU A 126 15.57 19.76 19.23
N GLN A 127 15.58 18.64 19.95
CA GLN A 127 14.43 17.83 20.39
C GLN A 127 13.08 18.27 19.81
N VAL A 128 12.57 17.52 18.82
CA VAL A 128 11.18 17.66 18.38
C VAL A 128 10.30 17.16 19.53
N ALA A 129 9.90 18.08 20.41
CA ALA A 129 8.79 17.87 21.32
C ALA A 129 7.59 17.42 20.47
N TYR A 130 6.98 16.29 20.86
CA TYR A 130 5.76 15.80 20.24
C TYR A 130 4.72 16.92 20.26
N LYS A 131 4.46 17.53 19.11
CA LYS A 131 3.24 18.33 18.95
C LYS A 131 2.09 17.31 18.92
N PRO A 132 1.04 17.48 19.73
CA PRO A 132 -0.17 16.68 19.54
C PRO A 132 -0.63 16.85 18.08
N GLU A 133 -1.11 15.76 17.48
CA GLU A 133 -1.68 15.78 16.14
C GLU A 133 -2.67 16.94 16.03
N PRO A 134 -2.64 17.72 14.92
CA PRO A 134 -3.61 18.78 14.73
C PRO A 134 -5.01 18.15 14.74
N GLU A 135 -5.84 18.58 15.69
CA GLU A 135 -7.25 18.20 15.72
C GLU A 135 -7.88 18.54 14.36
N MET A 136 -8.64 17.59 13.81
CA MET A 136 -9.31 17.74 12.53
C MET A 136 -10.11 19.04 12.53
N PRO A 137 -9.96 19.91 11.52
CA PRO A 137 -10.70 21.16 11.50
C PRO A 137 -12.20 20.87 11.44
N GLN A 138 -12.96 21.48 12.35
CA GLN A 138 -14.42 21.33 12.51
C GLN A 138 -15.25 21.79 11.29
N ASN A 139 -14.61 22.27 10.22
CA ASN A 139 -15.27 22.76 9.02
C ASN A 139 -15.33 21.74 7.86
N TRP A 140 -15.04 20.46 8.10
CA TRP A 140 -15.42 19.36 7.18
C TRP A 140 -16.93 19.08 7.20
N GLN A 141 -17.76 20.14 7.28
CA GLN A 141 -19.13 20.02 6.79
C GLN A 141 -19.02 19.91 5.28
N GLU A 142 -19.14 18.67 4.82
CA GLU A 142 -19.68 18.25 3.52
C GLU A 142 -20.26 19.41 2.68
N GLU A 143 -19.41 20.13 1.96
CA GLU A 143 -19.76 20.44 0.58
C GLU A 143 -19.44 19.18 -0.21
N LYS A 144 -20.31 18.17 -0.04
CA LYS A 144 -20.46 17.15 -1.08
C LYS A 144 -20.67 17.94 -2.37
N PRO A 145 -19.85 17.74 -3.41
CA PRO A 145 -20.16 18.35 -4.69
C PRO A 145 -21.62 18.00 -5.02
N ASP A 146 -22.31 18.89 -5.73
CA ASP A 146 -23.73 18.81 -6.11
C ASP A 146 -24.03 17.61 -7.07
N VAL A 147 -23.32 16.48 -6.91
CA VAL A 147 -23.38 15.25 -7.70
C VAL A 147 -24.78 14.61 -7.61
N LEU A 148 -25.53 14.91 -6.55
CA LEU A 148 -26.91 14.44 -6.37
C LEU A 148 -27.90 15.01 -7.40
N GLN A 149 -27.54 16.03 -8.19
CA GLN A 149 -28.39 16.53 -9.27
C GLN A 149 -28.22 15.78 -10.60
N GLN A 150 -27.19 14.93 -10.75
CA GLN A 150 -26.88 14.26 -12.03
C GLN A 150 -27.31 12.78 -12.10
N GLY A 151 -28.01 12.27 -11.09
CA GLY A 151 -28.65 10.95 -11.12
C GLY A 151 -27.73 9.75 -10.85
N TRP A 152 -26.49 9.99 -10.44
CA TRP A 152 -25.56 8.94 -10.00
C TRP A 152 -25.73 8.68 -8.51
N GLY A 153 -25.77 7.40 -8.12
CA GLY A 153 -25.83 7.04 -6.70
C GLY A 153 -24.50 7.36 -6.03
N GLU A 154 -24.52 7.91 -4.80
CA GLU A 154 -23.30 8.14 -3.99
C GLU A 154 -22.40 6.88 -3.93
N GLN A 155 -23.00 5.70 -4.02
CA GLN A 155 -22.32 4.41 -4.04
C GLN A 155 -21.41 4.19 -5.26
N GLU A 156 -21.81 4.64 -6.45
CA GLU A 156 -21.06 4.41 -7.70
C GLU A 156 -19.80 5.29 -7.74
N TRP A 157 -19.98 6.55 -7.33
CA TRP A 157 -18.90 7.52 -7.16
C TRP A 157 -17.85 7.04 -6.15
N GLU A 158 -18.30 6.64 -4.96
CA GLU A 158 -17.44 6.14 -3.88
C GLU A 158 -16.68 4.89 -4.33
N THR A 159 -17.35 3.98 -5.04
CA THR A 159 -16.74 2.74 -5.55
C THR A 159 -15.59 3.03 -6.52
N VAL A 160 -15.76 4.02 -7.40
CA VAL A 160 -14.71 4.41 -8.37
C VAL A 160 -13.53 5.07 -7.66
N LEU A 161 -13.77 5.91 -6.64
CA LEU A 161 -12.70 6.50 -5.82
C LEU A 161 -11.90 5.44 -5.08
N GLN A 162 -12.58 4.48 -4.46
CA GLN A 162 -11.91 3.37 -3.78
C GLN A 162 -11.02 2.61 -4.76
N LEU A 163 -11.50 2.33 -5.98
CA LEU A 163 -10.71 1.64 -6.99
C LEU A 163 -9.47 2.46 -7.41
N ALA A 164 -9.65 3.74 -7.70
CA ALA A 164 -8.58 4.65 -8.10
C ALA A 164 -7.53 4.89 -6.99
N ALA A 165 -7.89 4.69 -5.72
CA ALA A 165 -6.96 4.75 -4.59
C ALA A 165 -5.95 3.59 -4.60
N PHE A 166 -6.33 2.43 -5.15
CA PHE A 166 -5.47 1.25 -5.18
C PHE A 166 -4.57 1.20 -6.42
N ALA A 167 -5.08 1.58 -7.58
CA ALA A 167 -4.36 1.56 -8.84
C ALA A 167 -5.00 2.52 -9.85
N PRO A 168 -4.25 2.98 -10.86
CA PRO A 168 -4.84 3.65 -12.01
C PRO A 168 -5.88 2.75 -12.68
N ILE A 169 -7.05 3.30 -13.00
CA ILE A 169 -8.21 2.58 -13.53
C ILE A 169 -8.46 2.95 -14.98
N ARG A 170 -9.07 2.05 -15.76
CA ARG A 170 -9.53 2.31 -17.13
C ARG A 170 -11.05 2.39 -17.18
N LEU A 171 -11.58 2.99 -18.26
CA LEU A 171 -13.02 2.97 -18.55
C LEU A 171 -13.60 1.55 -18.50
N GLY A 172 -12.87 0.57 -19.06
CA GLY A 172 -13.26 -0.84 -19.05
C GLY A 172 -13.45 -1.38 -17.64
N ASP A 173 -12.60 -0.97 -16.69
CA ASP A 173 -12.68 -1.40 -15.30
C ASP A 173 -13.94 -0.86 -14.63
N VAL A 174 -14.31 0.40 -14.92
CA VAL A 174 -15.54 1.02 -14.42
C VAL A 174 -16.79 0.38 -15.02
N THR A 175 -16.80 0.11 -16.33
CA THR A 175 -17.93 -0.59 -16.98
C THR A 175 -18.14 -1.98 -16.42
N ALA A 176 -17.07 -2.73 -16.20
CA ALA A 176 -17.12 -4.08 -15.66
C ALA A 176 -17.55 -4.09 -14.18
N LEU A 177 -17.08 -3.12 -13.40
CA LEU A 177 -17.36 -3.04 -11.96
C LEU A 177 -18.79 -2.54 -11.68
N LEU A 178 -19.23 -1.51 -12.39
CA LEU A 178 -20.54 -0.92 -12.17
C LEU A 178 -21.66 -1.63 -12.95
N GLU A 179 -21.32 -2.46 -13.94
CA GLU A 179 -22.27 -3.12 -14.86
C GLU A 179 -23.15 -2.11 -15.62
N ILE A 180 -22.57 -0.95 -15.94
CA ILE A 180 -23.21 0.15 -16.66
C ILE A 180 -22.71 0.23 -18.09
N ALA A 181 -23.46 0.95 -18.92
CA ALA A 181 -23.08 1.16 -20.31
C ALA A 181 -21.75 1.94 -20.41
N PRO A 182 -20.92 1.74 -21.45
CA PRO A 182 -19.66 2.48 -21.60
C PRO A 182 -19.85 3.99 -21.69
N GLU A 183 -20.96 4.45 -22.26
CA GLU A 183 -21.34 5.86 -22.33
C GLU A 183 -21.65 6.44 -20.94
N GLU A 184 -22.25 5.61 -20.09
CA GLU A 184 -22.58 5.92 -18.69
C GLU A 184 -21.31 5.97 -17.83
N ALA A 185 -20.44 4.98 -17.94
CA ALA A 185 -19.15 4.98 -17.25
C ALA A 185 -18.26 6.16 -17.67
N GLN A 186 -18.28 6.53 -18.95
CA GLN A 186 -17.52 7.69 -19.44
C GLN A 186 -18.06 8.99 -18.82
N ARG A 187 -19.38 9.18 -18.78
CA ARG A 187 -19.99 10.36 -18.14
C ARG A 187 -19.64 10.46 -16.66
N LEU A 188 -19.62 9.33 -15.94
CA LEU A 188 -19.23 9.30 -14.54
C LEU A 188 -17.76 9.74 -14.35
N LEU A 189 -16.84 9.18 -15.15
CA LEU A 189 -15.43 9.55 -15.10
C LEU A 189 -15.21 11.02 -15.49
N ASP A 190 -15.92 11.52 -16.50
CA ASP A 190 -15.87 12.93 -16.91
C ASP A 190 -16.37 13.85 -15.77
N ALA A 191 -17.42 13.47 -15.05
CA ALA A 191 -17.91 14.21 -13.88
C ALA A 191 -16.87 14.19 -12.73
N MET A 192 -16.20 13.07 -12.50
CA MET A 192 -15.14 12.95 -11.50
C MET A 192 -13.88 13.75 -11.84
N LEU A 193 -13.54 13.86 -13.13
CA LEU A 193 -12.49 14.76 -13.62
C LEU A 193 -12.87 16.22 -13.40
N GLN A 194 -14.11 16.61 -13.73
CA GLN A 194 -14.60 17.97 -13.53
C GLN A 194 -14.66 18.39 -12.05
N ALA A 195 -15.00 17.44 -11.17
CA ALA A 195 -14.99 17.67 -9.73
C ALA A 195 -13.57 17.71 -9.12
N GLY A 196 -12.53 17.43 -9.91
CA GLY A 196 -11.14 17.36 -9.44
C GLY A 196 -10.86 16.16 -8.54
N ALA A 197 -11.69 15.12 -8.58
CA ALA A 197 -11.53 13.91 -7.77
C ALA A 197 -10.54 12.92 -8.43
N LEU A 198 -10.48 12.91 -9.76
CA LEU A 198 -9.57 12.09 -10.55
C LEU A 198 -8.73 12.96 -11.49
N GLU A 199 -7.60 12.42 -11.93
CA GLU A 199 -6.74 12.91 -13.02
C GLU A 199 -6.64 11.83 -14.10
N GLU A 200 -6.71 12.23 -15.37
CA GLU A 200 -6.48 11.33 -16.50
C GLU A 200 -5.04 11.47 -17.03
N LYS A 201 -4.37 10.33 -17.21
CA LYS A 201 -3.06 10.22 -17.87
C LYS A 201 -3.08 9.06 -18.86
N GLU A 202 -2.97 9.37 -20.15
CA GLU A 202 -2.87 8.38 -21.23
C GLU A 202 -3.98 7.30 -21.20
N GLY A 203 -5.22 7.71 -20.90
CA GLY A 203 -6.38 6.80 -20.80
C GLY A 203 -6.46 5.99 -19.49
N TRP A 204 -5.65 6.34 -18.49
CA TRP A 204 -5.76 5.86 -17.12
C TRP A 204 -6.25 6.98 -16.20
N TYR A 205 -7.18 6.66 -15.32
CA TYR A 205 -7.71 7.57 -14.31
C TYR A 205 -7.09 7.23 -12.95
N GLN A 206 -6.64 8.23 -12.21
CA GLN A 206 -6.01 8.07 -10.89
C GLN A 206 -6.47 9.18 -9.95
N ILE A 207 -6.35 9.02 -8.63
CA ILE A 207 -6.72 10.07 -7.68
C ILE A 207 -5.87 11.34 -7.92
N ALA A 208 -6.55 12.48 -8.03
CA ALA A 208 -5.92 13.80 -8.10
C ALA A 208 -5.20 14.11 -6.77
N LYS A 209 -3.98 14.65 -6.84
CA LYS A 209 -3.16 14.97 -5.66
C LYS A 209 -3.25 16.43 -5.24
#